data_AF-G0M1U9-F1
#
_entry.id   AF-G0M1U9-F1
#
_cell.length_a   1.000
_cell.length_b   1.000
_cell.length_c   1.000
_cell.angle_alpha   90.00
_cell.angle_beta   90.00
_cell.angle_gamma   90.00
#
_symmetry.space_group_name_H-M   'P 1'
#
loop_
_entity.id
_entity.type
_entity.pdbx_description
1 polymer ?
#
loop_
_entity_poly.entity_id
_entity_poly.type
_entity_poly.pdbx_seq_one_letter_code
_entity_poly.pdbx_strand_id
1 'polypeptide(L)'
;MHTRLSTISQDNVKQAEKWIKKVTGKQVDSIKDSQQFKQVVDDQLTETDNYLNLARRNMSANAYQMFRGIVGDAKRSIDSGTTAIKAIAKASEQWAEQGVPALVDKAGRKWSPDVYIRTVINSGINSATNDTELLRYRQYGSLVKVSSHMGCRPSHLQYQDHVYSLDGNTDKYPDFESTTGYGTITGIGGINCRHYTVPYIEGHGSMPVPQQPDDDNAARYQLEQTQRRLEREVRKAKRKLIAAKKLGDQSDITVAQELVRRRQSVTRQFVKKHGLVRQYNREKQ
;
A
#
# COMPACT_ATOMS: atom_id res chain seq x y z
N MET A 1 -11.56 -5.64 21.38
CA MET A 1 -10.34 -6.17 20.73
C MET A 1 -9.19 -5.28 21.18
N HIS A 2 -8.27 -5.75 22.02
CA HIS A 2 -7.12 -4.95 22.43
C HIS A 2 -6.12 -4.92 21.26
N THR A 3 -6.10 -3.80 20.53
CA THR A 3 -5.17 -3.58 19.42
C THR A 3 -3.76 -3.43 19.98
N ARG A 4 -3.03 -4.54 20.11
CA ARG A 4 -1.59 -4.49 20.39
C ARG A 4 -0.91 -4.01 19.11
N LEU A 5 -0.13 -2.93 19.20
CA LEU A 5 0.82 -2.56 18.15
C LEU A 5 1.63 -3.79 17.74
N SER A 6 1.92 -3.92 16.45
CA SER A 6 2.75 -5.02 15.97
C SER A 6 4.09 -5.05 16.70
N THR A 7 4.65 -6.24 16.92
CA THR A 7 5.96 -6.41 17.59
C THR A 7 7.04 -5.57 16.90
N ILE A 8 6.96 -5.44 15.58
CA ILE A 8 7.88 -4.64 14.74
C ILE A 8 7.82 -3.16 15.11
N SER A 9 6.62 -2.59 15.22
CA SER A 9 6.44 -1.19 15.64
C SER A 9 7.02 -0.96 17.04
N GLN A 10 6.78 -1.90 17.97
CA GLN A 10 7.33 -1.79 19.32
C GLN A 10 8.86 -1.87 19.35
N ASP A 11 9.47 -2.69 18.51
CA ASP A 11 10.92 -2.87 18.49
C ASP A 11 11.64 -1.67 17.84
N ASN A 12 11.07 -1.07 16.79
CA ASN A 12 11.60 0.16 16.20
C ASN A 12 11.56 1.32 17.21
N VAL A 13 10.44 1.52 17.91
CA VAL A 13 10.29 2.55 18.94
C VAL A 13 11.31 2.34 20.06
N LYS A 14 11.53 1.10 20.52
CA LYS A 14 12.54 0.79 21.54
C LYS A 14 13.95 1.11 21.07
N GLN A 15 14.29 0.78 19.82
CA GLN A 15 15.61 1.06 19.26
C GLN A 15 15.86 2.57 19.19
N ALA A 16 14.90 3.32 18.65
CA ALA A 16 14.97 4.76 18.58
C ALA A 16 15.04 5.39 19.98
N GLU A 17 14.19 4.96 20.91
CA GLU A 17 14.19 5.43 22.31
C GLU A 17 15.54 5.15 23.00
N LYS A 18 16.10 3.95 22.82
CA LYS A 18 17.42 3.60 23.37
C LYS A 18 18.51 4.54 22.87
N TRP A 19 18.48 4.89 21.58
CA TRP A 19 19.43 5.83 20.99
C TRP A 19 19.24 7.25 21.54
N ILE A 20 18.01 7.77 21.57
CA ILE A 20 17.71 9.11 22.08
C ILE A 20 18.10 9.23 23.56
N LYS A 21 17.80 8.21 24.39
CA LYS A 21 18.22 8.15 25.80
C LYS A 21 19.74 8.26 25.95
N LYS A 22 20.50 7.51 25.13
CA LYS A 22 21.96 7.53 25.16
C LYS A 22 22.52 8.91 24.82
N VAL A 23 21.90 9.60 23.86
CA VAL A 23 22.40 10.88 23.35
C VAL A 23 22.00 12.05 24.25
N THR A 24 20.77 12.06 24.75
CA THR A 24 20.20 13.19 25.50
C THR A 24 20.36 13.06 27.01
N GLY A 25 20.56 11.85 27.53
CA GLY A 25 20.50 11.56 28.97
C GLY A 25 19.11 11.72 29.59
N LYS A 26 18.09 12.13 28.81
CA LYS A 26 16.73 12.33 29.30
C LYS A 26 16.06 10.99 29.60
N GLN A 27 15.25 10.99 30.63
CA GLN A 27 14.29 9.93 30.93
C GLN A 27 12.88 10.50 30.75
N VAL A 28 12.02 9.75 30.10
CA VAL A 28 10.60 10.08 29.96
C VAL A 28 9.77 8.89 30.41
N ASP A 29 8.53 9.16 30.81
CA ASP A 29 7.63 8.14 31.31
C ASP A 29 7.27 7.07 30.26
N SER A 30 6.71 5.97 30.77
CA SER A 30 6.16 4.90 29.95
C SER A 30 5.13 5.45 28.96
N ILE A 31 5.30 5.14 27.67
CA ILE A 31 4.32 5.52 26.64
C ILE A 31 3.01 4.74 26.77
N LYS A 32 3.05 3.54 27.37
CA LYS A 32 1.91 2.60 27.35
C LYS A 32 0.68 3.11 28.12
N ASP A 33 0.91 3.96 29.11
CA ASP A 33 -0.14 4.49 29.99
C ASP A 33 -0.52 5.93 29.63
N SER A 34 0.11 6.52 28.62
CA SER A 34 -0.15 7.91 28.23
C SER A 34 -1.49 8.05 27.51
N GLN A 35 -2.19 9.15 27.77
CA GLN A 35 -3.44 9.48 27.08
C GLN A 35 -3.21 9.62 25.57
N GLN A 36 -2.05 10.16 25.18
CA GLN A 36 -1.67 10.32 23.78
C GLN A 36 -1.48 8.98 23.07
N PHE A 37 -0.96 7.95 23.75
CA PHE A 37 -0.82 6.62 23.16
C PHE A 37 -2.18 5.96 22.94
N LYS A 38 -3.13 6.17 23.85
CA LYS A 38 -4.53 5.75 23.65
C LYS A 38 -5.14 6.44 22.43
N GLN A 39 -4.90 7.74 22.26
CA GLN A 39 -5.35 8.49 21.10
C GLN A 39 -4.80 7.91 19.78
N VAL A 40 -3.51 7.58 19.70
CA VAL A 40 -2.92 6.94 18.52
C VAL A 40 -3.62 5.61 18.17
N VAL A 41 -4.00 4.83 19.19
CA VAL A 41 -4.75 3.58 18.97
C VAL A 41 -6.17 3.86 18.47
N ASP A 42 -6.85 4.86 19.02
CA ASP A 42 -8.22 5.25 18.62
C ASP A 42 -8.26 5.85 17.21
N ASP A 43 -7.25 6.63 16.84
CA ASP A 43 -7.07 7.20 15.50
C ASP A 43 -6.90 6.08 14.46
N GLN A 44 -6.14 5.03 14.79
CA GLN A 44 -5.95 3.88 13.91
C GLN A 44 -7.25 3.09 13.67
N LEU A 45 -8.11 2.98 14.69
CA LEU A 45 -9.44 2.37 14.56
C LEU A 45 -10.32 3.23 13.65
N THR A 46 -10.32 4.54 13.86
CA THR A 46 -11.07 5.50 13.03
C THR A 46 -10.62 5.48 11.57
N GLU A 47 -9.30 5.41 11.30
CA GLU A 47 -8.76 5.30 9.95
C GLU A 47 -9.24 4.00 9.26
N THR A 48 -9.24 2.89 9.99
CA THR A 48 -9.74 1.60 9.50
C THR A 48 -11.23 1.70 9.13
N ASP A 49 -12.04 2.31 10.00
CA ASP A 49 -13.46 2.52 9.75
C ASP A 49 -13.71 3.42 8.54
N ASN A 50 -12.89 4.44 8.33
CA ASN A 50 -12.97 5.29 7.14
C ASN A 50 -12.75 4.49 5.85
N TYR A 51 -11.73 3.62 5.81
CA TYR A 51 -11.51 2.76 4.66
C TYR A 51 -12.66 1.74 4.44
N LEU A 52 -13.23 1.21 5.51
CA LEU A 52 -14.38 0.30 5.41
C LEU A 52 -15.64 1.01 4.92
N ASN A 53 -15.90 2.22 5.40
CA ASN A 53 -17.03 3.05 4.97
C ASN A 53 -16.93 3.44 3.50
N LEU A 54 -15.73 3.75 3.00
CA LEU A 54 -15.49 3.98 1.58
C LEU A 54 -15.81 2.74 0.73
N ALA A 55 -15.37 1.56 1.16
CA ALA A 55 -15.72 0.31 0.47
C ALA A 55 -17.23 0.06 0.51
N ARG A 56 -17.87 0.22 1.68
CA ARG A 56 -19.32 0.04 1.85
C ARG A 56 -20.15 0.89 0.88
N ARG A 57 -19.82 2.18 0.74
CA ARG A 57 -20.56 3.10 -0.15
C ARG A 57 -20.42 2.74 -1.63
N ASN A 58 -19.25 2.26 -2.04
CA ASN A 58 -18.91 2.08 -3.45
C ASN A 58 -19.15 0.65 -3.96
N MET A 59 -18.96 -0.37 -3.12
CA MET A 59 -19.00 -1.77 -3.56
C MET A 59 -20.32 -2.17 -4.20
N SER A 60 -21.47 -1.83 -3.60
CA SER A 60 -22.77 -2.26 -4.13
C SER A 60 -23.08 -1.65 -5.48
N ALA A 61 -22.84 -0.34 -5.63
CA ALA A 61 -23.01 0.35 -6.91
C ALA A 61 -22.06 -0.21 -7.97
N ASN A 62 -20.79 -0.42 -7.62
CA ASN A 62 -19.80 -0.96 -8.55
C ASN A 62 -20.08 -2.42 -8.94
N ALA A 63 -20.58 -3.24 -8.01
CA ALA A 63 -21.00 -4.61 -8.27
C ALA A 63 -22.11 -4.65 -9.33
N TYR A 64 -23.14 -3.82 -9.15
CA TYR A 64 -24.25 -3.73 -10.08
C TYR A 64 -23.79 -3.22 -11.46
N GLN A 65 -23.00 -2.15 -11.52
CA GLN A 65 -22.51 -1.61 -12.80
C GLN A 65 -21.62 -2.62 -13.54
N MET A 66 -20.77 -3.34 -12.81
CA MET A 66 -19.96 -4.41 -13.39
C MET A 66 -20.83 -5.52 -13.98
N PHE A 67 -21.82 -5.99 -13.21
CA PHE A 67 -22.67 -7.10 -13.61
C PHE A 67 -23.52 -6.72 -14.82
N ARG A 68 -24.11 -5.52 -14.79
CA ARG A 68 -24.86 -4.95 -15.90
C ARG A 68 -24.00 -4.87 -17.17
N GLY A 69 -22.74 -4.46 -17.05
CA GLY A 69 -21.80 -4.39 -18.17
C GLY A 69 -21.58 -5.76 -18.82
N ILE A 70 -21.31 -6.78 -18.01
CA ILE A 70 -21.06 -8.16 -18.47
C ILE A 70 -22.31 -8.78 -19.11
N VAL A 71 -23.50 -8.57 -18.53
CA VAL A 71 -24.76 -9.01 -19.15
C VAL A 71 -24.98 -8.31 -20.50
N GLY A 72 -24.68 -7.01 -20.57
CA GLY A 72 -24.76 -6.25 -21.82
C GLY A 72 -23.79 -6.74 -22.89
N ASP A 73 -22.55 -7.08 -22.51
CA ASP A 73 -21.54 -7.67 -23.41
C ASP A 73 -22.00 -9.04 -23.94
N ALA A 74 -22.55 -9.88 -23.06
CA ALA A 74 -23.09 -11.18 -23.44
C ALA A 74 -24.23 -11.05 -24.45
N LYS A 75 -25.17 -10.13 -24.21
CA LYS A 75 -26.28 -9.87 -25.13
C LYS A 75 -25.78 -9.38 -26.50
N ARG A 76 -24.86 -8.41 -26.54
CA ARG A 76 -24.26 -7.94 -27.79
C ARG A 76 -23.56 -9.06 -28.55
N SER A 77 -22.85 -9.94 -27.84
CA SER A 77 -22.19 -11.11 -28.45
C SER A 77 -23.20 -12.05 -29.11
N ILE A 78 -24.35 -12.30 -28.47
CA ILE A 78 -25.45 -13.08 -29.03
C ILE A 78 -26.03 -12.39 -30.26
N ASP A 79 -26.33 -11.10 -30.16
CA ASP A 79 -26.89 -10.30 -31.26
C ASP A 79 -25.93 -10.25 -32.47
N SER A 80 -24.61 -10.41 -32.24
CA SER A 80 -23.57 -10.55 -33.27
C SER A 80 -23.35 -11.97 -33.81
N GLY A 81 -24.16 -12.96 -33.41
CA GLY A 81 -24.12 -14.33 -33.93
C GLY A 81 -23.41 -15.37 -33.05
N THR A 82 -23.01 -15.02 -31.82
CA THR A 82 -22.48 -16.02 -30.86
C THR A 82 -23.61 -16.85 -30.28
N THR A 83 -23.39 -18.16 -30.08
CA THR A 83 -24.39 -18.99 -29.40
C THR A 83 -24.57 -18.56 -27.95
N ALA A 84 -25.81 -18.64 -27.43
CA ALA A 84 -26.12 -18.23 -26.05
C ALA A 84 -25.25 -18.95 -25.01
N ILE A 85 -25.00 -20.25 -25.20
CA ILE A 85 -24.13 -21.05 -24.32
C ILE A 85 -22.71 -20.46 -24.27
N LYS A 86 -22.11 -20.14 -25.42
CA LYS A 86 -20.78 -19.54 -25.49
C LYS A 86 -20.75 -18.14 -24.88
N ALA A 87 -21.78 -17.32 -25.13
CA ALA A 87 -21.88 -15.97 -24.56
C ALA A 87 -22.03 -15.99 -23.03
N ILE A 88 -22.83 -16.92 -22.48
CA ILE A 88 -23.00 -17.11 -21.03
C ILE A 88 -21.71 -17.61 -20.38
N ALA A 89 -21.03 -18.58 -21.00
CA ALA A 89 -19.72 -19.05 -20.53
C ALA A 89 -18.71 -17.90 -20.50
N LYS A 90 -18.67 -17.09 -21.57
CA LYS A 90 -17.79 -15.93 -21.66
C LYS A 90 -18.08 -14.87 -20.61
N ALA A 91 -19.35 -14.57 -20.38
CA ALA A 91 -19.80 -13.64 -19.35
C ALA A 91 -19.37 -14.12 -17.95
N SER A 92 -19.50 -15.42 -17.69
CA SER A 92 -19.07 -16.05 -16.44
C SER A 92 -17.54 -15.96 -16.26
N GLU A 93 -16.76 -16.18 -17.31
CA GLU A 93 -15.31 -15.97 -17.28
C GLU A 93 -14.95 -14.52 -16.96
N GLN A 94 -15.60 -13.55 -17.64
CA GLN A 94 -15.35 -12.12 -17.45
C GLN A 94 -15.68 -11.70 -16.02
N TRP A 95 -16.80 -12.18 -15.47
CA TRP A 95 -17.17 -11.93 -14.08
C TRP A 95 -16.13 -12.49 -13.11
N ALA A 96 -15.65 -13.71 -13.34
CA ALA A 96 -14.62 -14.32 -12.50
C ALA A 96 -13.26 -13.59 -12.61
N GLU A 97 -12.91 -13.10 -13.79
CA GLU A 97 -11.67 -12.34 -14.00
C GLU A 97 -11.73 -10.96 -13.32
N GLN A 98 -12.85 -10.23 -13.49
CA GLN A 98 -12.99 -8.86 -12.99
C GLN A 98 -13.38 -8.80 -11.51
N GLY A 99 -14.28 -9.69 -11.08
CA GLY A 99 -14.88 -9.70 -9.74
C GLY A 99 -15.68 -8.43 -9.42
N VAL A 100 -16.14 -8.34 -8.18
CA VAL A 100 -16.70 -7.10 -7.63
C VAL A 100 -15.56 -6.22 -7.13
N PRO A 101 -15.32 -5.04 -7.72
CA PRO A 101 -14.26 -4.16 -7.22
C PRO A 101 -14.68 -3.53 -5.88
N ALA A 102 -13.73 -3.45 -4.94
CA ALA A 102 -13.91 -2.77 -3.66
C ALA A 102 -14.07 -1.25 -3.82
N LEU A 103 -13.36 -0.68 -4.79
CA LEU A 103 -13.34 0.74 -5.07
C LEU A 103 -13.12 0.97 -6.58
N VAL A 104 -13.72 2.02 -7.11
CA VAL A 104 -13.32 2.63 -8.39
C VAL A 104 -12.79 4.01 -8.06
N ASP A 105 -11.52 4.27 -8.39
CA ASP A 105 -10.90 5.56 -8.07
C ASP A 105 -11.26 6.65 -9.09
N LYS A 106 -10.89 7.90 -8.79
CA LYS A 106 -11.18 9.06 -9.65
C LYS A 106 -10.64 8.93 -11.09
N ALA A 107 -9.64 8.07 -11.32
CA ALA A 107 -9.09 7.79 -12.65
C ALA A 107 -9.77 6.57 -13.31
N GLY A 108 -10.89 6.09 -12.77
CA GLY A 108 -11.65 4.95 -13.29
C GLY A 108 -11.00 3.59 -13.03
N ARG A 109 -9.91 3.53 -12.25
CA ARG A 109 -9.24 2.26 -11.98
C ARG A 109 -10.05 1.44 -10.99
N LYS A 110 -10.27 0.18 -11.32
CA LYS A 110 -11.00 -0.79 -10.50
C LYS A 110 -10.04 -1.49 -9.55
N TRP A 111 -10.27 -1.37 -8.25
CA TRP A 111 -9.48 -2.01 -7.20
C TRP A 111 -10.17 -3.30 -6.76
N SER A 112 -9.52 -4.44 -6.92
CA SER A 112 -10.07 -5.70 -6.40
C SER A 112 -10.00 -5.72 -4.87
N PRO A 113 -10.93 -6.43 -4.18
CA PRO A 113 -10.97 -6.45 -2.72
C PRO A 113 -9.66 -6.89 -2.06
N ASP A 114 -8.98 -7.88 -2.63
CA ASP A 114 -7.69 -8.35 -2.12
C ASP A 114 -6.57 -7.29 -2.24
N VAL A 115 -6.58 -6.47 -3.29
CA VAL A 115 -5.65 -5.33 -3.42
C VAL A 115 -5.99 -4.26 -2.41
N TYR A 116 -7.28 -3.92 -2.29
CA TYR A 116 -7.74 -2.88 -1.38
C TYR A 116 -7.41 -3.22 0.08
N ILE A 117 -7.76 -4.42 0.53
CA ILE A 117 -7.45 -4.93 1.89
C ILE A 117 -5.95 -4.84 2.15
N ARG A 118 -5.12 -5.35 1.23
CA ARG A 118 -3.66 -5.31 1.39
C ARG A 118 -3.14 -3.87 1.47
N THR A 119 -3.65 -2.96 0.67
CA THR A 119 -3.23 -1.55 0.70
C THR A 119 -3.63 -0.87 2.00
N VAL A 120 -4.89 -1.04 2.43
CA VAL A 120 -5.40 -0.45 3.67
C VAL A 120 -4.63 -0.98 4.89
N ILE A 121 -4.48 -2.29 5.02
CA ILE A 121 -3.78 -2.89 6.16
C ILE A 121 -2.31 -2.45 6.22
N ASN A 122 -1.58 -2.50 5.09
CA ASN A 122 -0.17 -2.10 5.12
C ASN A 122 0.02 -0.60 5.38
N SER A 123 -0.89 0.24 4.87
CA SER A 123 -0.82 1.69 5.11
C SER A 123 -1.14 2.00 6.57
N GLY A 124 -2.16 1.37 7.16
CA GLY A 124 -2.47 1.52 8.58
C GLY A 124 -1.35 1.03 9.50
N ILE A 125 -0.70 -0.10 9.19
CA ILE A 125 0.48 -0.55 9.97
C ILE A 125 1.61 0.48 9.90
N ASN A 126 1.85 1.07 8.73
CA ASN A 126 2.89 2.09 8.55
C ASN A 126 2.54 3.38 9.32
N SER A 127 1.29 3.87 9.20
CA SER A 127 0.82 5.05 9.94
C SER A 127 0.95 4.83 11.44
N ALA A 128 0.37 3.75 11.99
CA ALA A 128 0.46 3.45 13.42
C ALA A 128 1.91 3.39 13.94
N THR A 129 2.82 2.85 13.12
CA THR A 129 4.25 2.79 13.49
C THR A 129 4.85 4.19 13.58
N ASN A 130 4.64 5.00 12.54
CA ASN A 130 5.12 6.38 12.50
C ASN A 130 4.48 7.23 13.60
N ASP A 131 3.16 7.15 13.82
CA ASP A 131 2.43 7.90 14.85
C ASP A 131 2.97 7.59 16.25
N THR A 132 3.26 6.32 16.54
CA THR A 132 3.84 5.89 17.81
C THR A 132 5.27 6.41 17.98
N GLU A 133 6.09 6.34 16.92
CA GLU A 133 7.46 6.85 16.91
C GLU A 133 7.49 8.37 17.11
N LEU A 134 6.67 9.11 16.37
CA LEU A 134 6.54 10.55 16.48
C LEU A 134 6.08 10.99 17.86
N LEU A 135 5.08 10.29 18.44
CA LEU A 135 4.67 10.54 19.81
C LEU A 135 5.85 10.37 20.79
N ARG A 136 6.63 9.31 20.62
CA ARG A 136 7.82 9.09 21.44
C ARG A 136 8.86 10.18 21.23
N TYR A 137 9.11 10.60 19.99
CA TYR A 137 10.10 11.64 19.67
C TYR A 137 9.72 12.99 20.28
N ARG A 138 8.42 13.35 20.24
CA ARG A 138 7.87 14.54 20.91
C ARG A 138 8.18 14.56 22.41
N GLN A 139 8.01 13.43 23.11
CA GLN A 139 8.31 13.36 24.55
C GLN A 139 9.77 13.65 24.89
N TYR A 140 10.70 13.36 23.98
CA TYR A 140 12.13 13.70 24.16
C TYR A 140 12.48 15.12 23.71
N GLY A 141 11.55 15.84 23.07
CA GLY A 141 11.82 17.09 22.37
C GLY A 141 12.75 16.88 21.17
N SER A 142 12.65 15.73 20.50
CA SER A 142 13.44 15.40 19.32
C SER A 142 12.84 16.05 18.07
N LEU A 143 13.71 16.47 17.15
CA LEU A 143 13.33 16.70 15.75
C LEU A 143 13.20 15.36 15.03
N VAL A 144 12.75 15.40 13.79
CA VAL A 144 12.63 14.21 12.95
C VAL A 144 13.31 14.39 11.61
N LYS A 145 13.98 13.36 11.13
CA LYS A 145 14.46 13.24 9.76
C LYS A 145 13.61 12.22 9.01
N VAL A 146 13.18 12.54 7.80
CA VAL A 146 12.47 11.58 6.93
C VAL A 146 13.49 10.61 6.33
N SER A 147 13.21 9.30 6.39
CA SER A 147 14.05 8.27 5.76
C SER A 147 14.23 8.52 4.25
N SER A 148 15.30 7.99 3.66
CA SER A 148 15.50 8.02 2.20
C SER A 148 15.48 6.60 1.62
N HIS A 149 14.82 6.43 0.48
CA HIS A 149 14.84 5.17 -0.27
C HIS A 149 14.55 5.36 -1.77
N MET A 150 15.19 4.54 -2.62
CA MET A 150 14.84 4.49 -4.05
C MET A 150 13.41 3.99 -4.28
N GLY A 151 12.81 4.43 -5.39
CA GLY A 151 11.45 4.05 -5.78
C GLY A 151 10.37 4.60 -4.85
N CYS A 152 10.66 5.70 -4.16
CA CYS A 152 9.68 6.51 -3.46
C CYS A 152 8.78 7.25 -4.46
N ARG A 153 7.63 7.74 -3.99
CA ARG A 153 6.73 8.50 -4.84
C ARG A 153 7.45 9.78 -5.29
N PRO A 154 7.39 10.20 -6.57
CA PRO A 154 8.10 11.39 -7.03
C PRO A 154 7.79 12.66 -6.21
N SER A 155 6.54 12.83 -5.75
CA SER A 155 6.14 13.96 -4.90
C SER A 155 6.74 13.95 -3.49
N HIS A 156 7.30 12.81 -3.05
CA HIS A 156 7.91 12.64 -1.73
C HIS A 156 9.43 12.80 -1.75
N LEU A 157 10.04 12.85 -2.94
CA LEU A 157 11.50 12.93 -3.10
C LEU A 157 12.08 14.14 -2.36
N GLN A 158 11.42 15.29 -2.48
CA GLN A 158 11.83 16.55 -1.85
C GLN A 158 11.89 16.50 -0.31
N TYR A 159 11.26 15.51 0.32
CA TYR A 159 11.21 15.42 1.78
C TYR A 159 12.31 14.53 2.37
N GLN A 160 12.93 13.64 1.57
CA GLN A 160 13.89 12.66 2.05
C GLN A 160 15.14 13.33 2.63
N ASP A 161 15.68 12.77 3.72
CA ASP A 161 16.89 13.25 4.41
C ASP A 161 16.83 14.70 4.95
N HIS A 162 15.68 15.35 4.90
CA HIS A 162 15.45 16.65 5.52
C HIS A 162 14.99 16.50 6.97
N VAL A 163 15.33 17.49 7.80
CA VAL A 163 15.00 17.55 9.23
C VAL A 163 13.85 18.53 9.46
N TYR A 164 12.90 18.13 10.30
CA TYR A 164 11.66 18.84 10.58
C TYR A 164 11.42 18.95 12.09
N SER A 165 10.76 20.01 12.50
CA SER A 165 10.20 20.15 13.85
C SER A 165 8.88 19.37 13.97
N LEU A 166 8.63 18.79 15.15
CA LEU A 166 7.39 18.06 15.46
C LEU A 166 6.35 18.90 16.18
N ASP A 167 6.72 20.10 16.59
CA ASP A 167 5.94 21.00 17.44
C ASP A 167 5.83 22.42 16.87
N GLY A 168 6.46 22.70 15.72
CA GLY A 168 6.39 23.98 15.01
C GLY A 168 6.97 25.17 15.78
N ASN A 169 7.60 24.93 16.94
CA ASN A 169 8.01 25.99 17.87
C ASN A 169 9.38 26.60 17.55
N THR A 170 9.89 26.39 16.34
CA THR A 170 11.20 26.90 15.92
C THR A 170 11.18 27.30 14.45
N ASP A 171 11.72 28.48 14.15
CA ASP A 171 11.90 28.95 12.77
C ASP A 171 13.07 28.26 12.06
N LYS A 172 13.89 27.50 12.80
CA LYS A 172 15.10 26.85 12.28
C LYS A 172 14.79 25.63 11.43
N TYR A 173 13.70 24.93 11.72
CA TYR A 173 13.29 23.71 11.02
C TYR A 173 11.83 23.82 10.61
N PRO A 174 11.47 23.46 9.36
CA PRO A 174 10.09 23.46 8.93
C PRO A 174 9.25 22.49 9.77
N ASP A 175 7.97 22.81 9.97
CA ASP A 175 7.04 21.91 10.65
C ASP A 175 6.81 20.64 9.82
N PHE A 176 6.90 19.48 10.46
CA PHE A 176 6.82 18.18 9.81
C PHE A 176 5.46 17.94 9.15
N GLU A 177 4.37 18.22 9.87
CA GLU A 177 3.04 17.85 9.42
C GLU A 177 2.59 18.69 8.23
N SER A 178 2.65 20.02 8.36
CA SER A 178 2.24 20.97 7.33
C SER A 178 3.13 20.91 6.09
N THR A 179 4.45 20.70 6.25
CA THR A 179 5.39 20.67 5.12
C THR A 179 5.29 19.37 4.32
N THR A 180 5.14 18.23 5.00
CA THR A 180 5.15 16.91 4.33
C THR A 180 3.75 16.37 4.01
N GLY A 181 2.72 17.05 4.51
CA GLY A 181 1.33 16.61 4.44
C GLY A 181 1.06 15.35 5.28
N TYR A 182 1.87 15.10 6.31
CA TYR A 182 1.66 13.97 7.23
C TYR A 182 0.23 13.95 7.76
N GLY A 183 -0.33 12.76 7.98
CA GLY A 183 -1.74 12.57 8.34
C GLY A 183 -2.72 12.66 7.15
N THR A 184 -2.26 13.07 5.96
CA THR A 184 -3.07 13.00 4.73
C THR A 184 -2.82 11.70 3.95
N ILE A 185 -3.81 11.26 3.17
CA ILE A 185 -3.69 10.07 2.31
C ILE A 185 -2.46 10.13 1.39
N THR A 186 -2.09 11.32 0.91
CA THR A 186 -1.01 11.49 -0.08
C THR A 186 0.31 11.99 0.48
N GLY A 187 0.37 12.39 1.74
CA GLY A 187 1.59 12.89 2.38
C GLY A 187 2.56 11.78 2.78
N ILE A 188 3.65 12.18 3.45
CA ILE A 188 4.58 11.23 4.06
C ILE A 188 3.82 10.35 5.07
N GLY A 189 4.12 9.05 5.10
CA GLY A 189 3.42 8.07 5.94
C GLY A 189 2.07 7.60 5.40
N GLY A 190 1.51 8.25 4.37
CA GLY A 190 0.20 7.94 3.80
C GLY A 190 0.13 6.66 2.93
N ILE A 191 -0.89 6.57 2.08
CA ILE A 191 -1.25 5.32 1.38
C ILE A 191 -0.11 4.75 0.51
N ASN A 192 0.29 3.50 0.77
CA ASN A 192 1.44 2.83 0.14
C ASN A 192 2.78 3.59 0.25
N CYS A 193 2.89 4.59 1.13
CA CYS A 193 4.17 5.20 1.46
C CYS A 193 5.03 4.17 2.22
N ARG A 194 6.35 4.23 2.03
CA ARG A 194 7.32 3.39 2.74
C ARG A 194 8.27 4.20 3.61
N HIS A 195 8.08 5.52 3.63
CA HIS A 195 8.84 6.40 4.48
C HIS A 195 8.46 6.16 5.93
N TYR A 196 9.51 6.13 6.73
CA TYR A 196 9.45 6.15 8.18
C TYR A 196 10.26 7.34 8.68
N THR A 197 10.09 7.62 9.97
CA THR A 197 10.71 8.75 10.64
C THR A 197 11.92 8.32 11.45
N VAL A 198 12.96 9.15 11.50
CA VAL A 198 14.19 8.89 12.23
C VAL A 198 14.40 10.03 13.23
N PRO A 199 14.67 9.78 14.52
CA PRO A 199 14.85 10.87 15.46
C PRO A 199 16.15 11.62 15.17
N TYR A 200 16.09 12.94 15.30
CA TYR A 200 17.21 13.85 15.13
C TYR A 200 17.35 14.74 16.36
N ILE A 201 18.56 14.78 16.92
CA ILE A 201 18.91 15.64 18.05
C ILE A 201 19.93 16.65 17.58
N GLU A 202 19.63 17.94 17.77
CA GLU A 202 20.55 19.01 17.41
C GLU A 202 21.88 18.88 18.16
N GLY A 203 22.99 19.11 17.44
CA GLY A 203 24.35 18.87 17.95
C GLY A 203 24.82 17.42 17.90
N HIS A 204 23.92 16.45 17.73
CA HIS A 204 24.25 15.02 17.68
C HIS A 204 23.90 14.34 16.34
N GLY A 205 22.98 14.91 15.56
CA GLY A 205 22.54 14.36 14.27
C GLY A 205 21.37 13.40 14.40
N SER A 206 21.12 12.61 13.35
CA SER A 206 20.07 11.58 13.34
C SER A 206 20.56 10.23 13.85
N MET A 207 19.64 9.40 14.36
CA MET A 207 19.94 7.98 14.59
C MET A 207 20.51 7.34 13.30
N PRO A 208 21.64 6.62 13.37
CA PRO A 208 22.19 5.96 12.21
C PRO A 208 21.21 4.93 11.64
N VAL A 209 20.87 5.10 10.37
CA VAL A 209 20.08 4.16 9.57
C VAL A 209 20.82 3.87 8.26
N PRO A 210 20.62 2.70 7.64
CA PRO A 210 21.21 2.43 6.32
C PRO A 210 20.81 3.52 5.34
N GLN A 211 21.80 4.23 4.80
CA GLN A 211 21.55 5.18 3.72
C GLN A 211 21.18 4.39 2.47
N GLN A 212 20.14 4.85 1.78
CA GLN A 212 19.81 4.36 0.47
C GLN A 212 19.98 5.52 -0.50
N PRO A 213 20.64 5.30 -1.65
CA PRO A 213 20.64 6.31 -2.70
C PRO A 213 19.21 6.58 -3.14
N ASP A 214 18.93 7.77 -3.66
CA ASP A 214 17.69 8.09 -4.36
C ASP A 214 17.93 8.53 -5.82
N ASP A 215 19.16 8.35 -6.30
CA ASP A 215 19.50 8.42 -7.72
C ASP A 215 18.55 7.52 -8.53
N ASP A 216 18.10 8.03 -9.68
CA ASP A 216 17.13 7.36 -10.55
C ASP A 216 15.79 6.99 -9.89
N ASN A 217 15.39 7.69 -8.80
CA ASN A 217 14.13 7.40 -8.09
C ASN A 217 12.91 7.32 -9.01
N ALA A 218 12.77 8.27 -9.94
CA ALA A 218 11.65 8.29 -10.89
C ALA A 218 11.66 7.04 -11.80
N ALA A 219 12.82 6.67 -12.35
CA ALA A 219 12.95 5.48 -13.18
C ALA A 219 12.64 4.21 -12.38
N ARG A 220 13.20 4.08 -11.16
CA ARG A 220 12.92 2.96 -10.26
C ARG A 220 11.43 2.87 -9.91
N TYR A 221 10.80 4.01 -9.61
CA TYR A 221 9.36 4.07 -9.31
C TYR A 221 8.54 3.55 -10.49
N GLN A 222 8.82 3.99 -11.73
CA GLN A 222 8.10 3.52 -12.92
C GLN A 222 8.29 2.01 -13.19
N LEU A 223 9.51 1.50 -12.95
CA LEU A 223 9.80 0.07 -13.05
C LEU A 223 8.99 -0.74 -12.02
N GLU A 224 8.91 -0.28 -10.78
CA GLU A 224 8.07 -0.92 -9.75
C GLU A 224 6.57 -0.84 -10.10
N GLN A 225 6.09 0.29 -10.62
CA GLN A 225 4.69 0.41 -11.08
C GLN A 225 4.39 -0.58 -12.20
N THR A 226 5.33 -0.75 -13.13
CA THR A 226 5.25 -1.73 -14.21
C THR A 226 5.23 -3.16 -13.66
N GLN A 227 6.11 -3.49 -12.72
CA GLN A 227 6.08 -4.79 -12.03
C GLN A 227 4.73 -5.04 -11.37
N ARG A 228 4.19 -4.07 -10.61
CA ARG A 228 2.86 -4.18 -9.95
C ARG A 228 1.75 -4.43 -10.98
N ARG A 229 1.84 -3.85 -12.18
CA ARG A 229 0.92 -4.12 -13.29
C ARG A 229 1.03 -5.57 -13.76
N LEU A 230 2.25 -6.07 -14.00
CA LEU A 230 2.46 -7.46 -14.43
C LEU A 230 1.95 -8.47 -13.37
N GLU A 231 2.19 -8.21 -12.09
CA GLU A 231 1.68 -9.00 -10.96
C GLU A 231 0.13 -9.06 -10.94
N ARG A 232 -0.55 -7.93 -11.25
CA ARG A 232 -2.01 -7.91 -11.41
C ARG A 232 -2.48 -8.76 -12.58
N GLU A 233 -1.78 -8.73 -13.70
CA GLU A 233 -2.12 -9.53 -14.89
C GLU A 233 -1.93 -11.04 -14.63
N VAL A 234 -0.92 -11.43 -13.84
CA VAL A 234 -0.77 -12.82 -13.39
C VAL A 234 -1.98 -13.25 -12.55
N ARG A 235 -2.43 -12.42 -11.59
CA ARG A 235 -3.61 -12.73 -10.77
C ARG A 235 -4.89 -12.85 -11.61
N LYS A 236 -5.12 -11.93 -12.55
CA LYS A 236 -6.25 -12.02 -13.49
C LYS A 236 -6.24 -13.33 -14.27
N ALA A 237 -5.09 -13.71 -14.84
CA ALA A 237 -4.95 -14.96 -15.56
C ALA A 237 -5.25 -16.19 -14.68
N LYS A 238 -4.82 -16.17 -13.41
CA LYS A 238 -5.12 -17.25 -12.44
C LYS A 238 -6.62 -17.35 -12.13
N ARG A 239 -7.31 -16.22 -11.93
CA ARG A 239 -8.78 -16.23 -11.75
C ARG A 239 -9.50 -16.78 -12.96
N LYS A 240 -9.06 -16.41 -14.16
CA LYS A 240 -9.61 -16.97 -15.40
C LYS A 240 -9.40 -18.48 -15.47
N LEU A 241 -8.22 -18.99 -15.11
CA LEU A 241 -7.96 -20.42 -15.04
C LEU A 241 -8.87 -21.14 -14.03
N ILE A 242 -9.13 -20.54 -12.87
CA ILE A 242 -10.07 -21.11 -11.89
C ILE A 242 -11.48 -21.17 -12.47
N ALA A 243 -11.92 -20.13 -13.18
CA ALA A 243 -13.23 -20.09 -13.83
C ALA A 243 -13.36 -21.17 -14.92
N ALA A 244 -12.39 -21.25 -15.84
CA ALA A 244 -12.36 -22.25 -16.90
C ALA A 244 -12.43 -23.68 -16.35
N LYS A 245 -11.68 -23.96 -15.27
CA LYS A 245 -11.73 -25.26 -14.58
C LYS A 245 -13.11 -25.59 -14.01
N LYS A 246 -13.86 -24.59 -13.55
CA LYS A 246 -15.22 -24.79 -13.03
C LYS A 246 -16.26 -24.95 -14.14
N LEU A 247 -16.06 -24.32 -15.29
CA LEU A 247 -16.96 -24.42 -16.45
C LEU A 247 -16.76 -25.72 -17.25
N GLY A 248 -15.61 -26.38 -17.11
CA GLY A 248 -15.39 -27.75 -17.57
C GLY A 248 -14.96 -27.91 -19.03
N ASP A 249 -14.71 -26.82 -19.77
CA ASP A 249 -14.17 -26.88 -21.14
C ASP A 249 -12.64 -27.07 -21.14
N GLN A 250 -12.17 -28.22 -21.63
CA GLN A 250 -10.75 -28.57 -21.65
C GLN A 250 -9.91 -27.66 -22.55
N SER A 251 -10.51 -27.09 -23.61
CA SER A 251 -9.83 -26.16 -24.51
C SER A 251 -9.58 -24.82 -23.79
N ASP A 252 -10.58 -24.28 -23.10
CA ASP A 252 -10.47 -23.05 -22.33
C ASP A 252 -9.51 -23.20 -21.15
N ILE A 253 -9.50 -24.37 -20.49
CA ILE A 253 -8.54 -24.68 -19.43
C ILE A 253 -7.11 -24.61 -19.97
N THR A 254 -6.84 -25.23 -21.12
CA THR A 254 -5.51 -25.24 -21.74
C THR A 254 -5.05 -23.81 -22.07
N VAL A 255 -5.91 -23.02 -22.70
CA VAL A 255 -5.63 -21.62 -23.04
C VAL A 255 -5.36 -20.78 -21.78
N ALA A 256 -6.16 -20.95 -20.72
CA ALA A 256 -5.98 -20.21 -19.47
C ALA A 256 -4.69 -20.62 -18.73
N GLN A 257 -4.29 -21.89 -18.78
CA GLN A 257 -3.02 -22.36 -18.22
C GLN A 257 -1.83 -21.75 -18.95
N GLU A 258 -1.85 -21.74 -20.28
CA GLU A 258 -0.81 -21.12 -21.09
C GLU A 258 -0.69 -19.62 -20.80
N LEU A 259 -1.84 -18.93 -20.68
CA LEU A 259 -1.87 -17.51 -20.33
C LEU A 259 -1.18 -17.24 -18.99
N VAL A 260 -1.45 -18.04 -17.95
CA VAL A 260 -0.77 -17.91 -16.64
C VAL A 260 0.74 -18.08 -16.80
N ARG A 261 1.18 -19.15 -17.49
CA ARG A 261 2.62 -19.41 -17.73
C ARG A 261 3.29 -18.26 -18.46
N ARG A 262 2.65 -17.73 -19.51
CA ARG A 262 3.14 -16.59 -20.28
C ARG A 262 3.28 -15.35 -19.41
N ARG A 263 2.26 -14.98 -18.63
CA ARG A 263 2.29 -13.79 -17.76
C ARG A 263 3.37 -13.91 -16.67
N GLN A 264 3.54 -15.09 -16.09
CA GLN A 264 4.60 -15.36 -15.12
C GLN A 264 6.00 -15.28 -15.76
N SER A 265 6.15 -15.79 -16.99
CA SER A 265 7.40 -15.68 -17.76
C SER A 265 7.76 -14.22 -18.05
N VAL A 266 6.81 -13.43 -18.55
CA VAL A 266 6.98 -11.99 -18.78
C VAL A 266 7.37 -11.28 -17.50
N THR A 267 6.71 -11.57 -16.38
CA THR A 267 7.05 -10.97 -15.08
C THR A 267 8.48 -11.32 -14.67
N ARG A 268 8.88 -12.60 -14.81
CA ARG A 268 10.23 -13.08 -14.49
C ARG A 268 11.31 -12.43 -15.36
N GLN A 269 11.06 -12.30 -16.66
CA GLN A 269 11.98 -11.66 -17.59
C GLN A 269 12.11 -10.17 -17.28
N PHE A 270 11.00 -9.49 -17.01
CA PHE A 270 10.99 -8.07 -16.66
C PHE A 270 11.80 -7.79 -15.39
N VAL A 271 11.56 -8.54 -14.31
CA VAL A 271 12.29 -8.32 -13.05
C VAL A 271 13.77 -8.65 -13.18
N LYS A 272 14.13 -9.71 -13.94
CA LYS A 272 15.53 -10.06 -14.24
C LYS A 272 16.22 -8.95 -15.04
N LYS A 273 15.56 -8.44 -16.09
CA LYS A 273 16.11 -7.39 -16.96
C LYS A 273 16.41 -6.09 -16.21
N HIS A 274 15.60 -5.76 -15.19
CA HIS A 274 15.66 -4.47 -14.49
C HIS A 274 16.18 -4.55 -13.06
N GLY A 275 16.76 -5.68 -12.63
CA GLY A 275 17.29 -5.83 -11.27
C GLY A 275 16.23 -5.62 -10.18
N LEU A 276 14.99 -6.09 -10.44
CA LEU A 276 13.89 -6.05 -9.47
C LEU A 276 13.75 -7.39 -8.76
N VAL A 277 13.23 -7.36 -7.54
CA VAL A 277 12.90 -8.57 -6.79
C VAL A 277 11.47 -9.00 -7.11
N ARG A 278 11.30 -10.24 -7.59
CA ARG A 278 9.98 -10.82 -7.86
C ARG A 278 9.17 -10.99 -6.58
N GLN A 279 7.96 -10.46 -6.54
CA GLN A 279 7.08 -10.51 -5.37
C GLN A 279 6.02 -11.60 -5.53
N TYR A 280 6.41 -12.87 -5.33
CA TYR A 280 5.49 -14.01 -5.49
C TYR A 280 4.21 -13.89 -4.65
N ASN A 281 4.29 -13.31 -3.45
CA ASN A 281 3.13 -13.10 -2.59
C ASN A 281 2.10 -12.15 -3.21
N ARG A 282 2.49 -11.25 -4.14
CA ARG A 282 1.57 -10.37 -4.87
C ARG A 282 0.96 -11.02 -6.11
N GLU A 283 1.47 -12.19 -6.50
CA GLU A 283 0.93 -13.01 -7.59
C GLU A 283 -0.01 -14.12 -7.07
N LYS A 284 -0.10 -14.32 -5.76
CA LYS A 284 -0.97 -15.34 -5.15
C LYS A 284 -2.44 -14.93 -5.27
N GLN A 285 -3.22 -15.84 -5.86
CA GLN A 285 -4.67 -15.99 -5.83
C GLN A 285 -4.97 -17.46 -6.14
#